data_AF-G0EE89-F1
#
_entry.id   AF-G0EE89-F1
#
_cell.length_a   1.000
_cell.length_b   1.000
_cell.length_c   1.000
_cell.angle_alpha   90.00
_cell.angle_beta   90.00
_cell.angle_gamma   90.00
#
_symmetry.space_group_name_H-M   'P 1'
#
loop_
_entity.id
_entity.type
_entity.pdbx_description
1 polymer ?
#
loop_
_entity_poly.entity_id
_entity_poly.type
_entity_poly.pdbx_seq_one_letter_code
_entity_poly.pdbx_strand_id
1 'polypeptide(L)'
;MYPSVSLLSMKKSYKLPIPLLGLPLKGRHNPILVALSSTPLVDVEVEVEESNAPSVSVNGEPRLGWRGELALKSFVDELSARLEQPLRFSVYYQARGFHVAGVYAILTVALVEAVAEEGGYEMEPVEVAEAADSIDWDAGVELDYIDACRRAIVLESSIIFRKGEEPIKVSLAGGKVELVGEEELGDVIEEELGEEIHTALSRLVGLSVAVWSRGIVEKGWEAIRSIWRLASRLENGLYYALFGVAPPPEGCKWTPGLQTAFGVCIDVGEGQTIDVA
;
A
#
# COMPACT_ATOMS: atom_id res chain seq x y z
N MET A 1 -41.92 10.67 9.13
CA MET A 1 -40.96 11.73 8.74
C MET A 1 -39.61 11.07 8.74
N TYR A 2 -39.08 10.73 7.56
CA TYR A 2 -37.69 10.30 7.45
C TYR A 2 -36.84 11.56 7.56
N PRO A 3 -35.88 11.65 8.50
CA PRO A 3 -34.91 12.72 8.47
C PRO A 3 -34.14 12.64 7.14
N SER A 4 -33.80 13.81 6.61
CA SER A 4 -32.98 13.99 5.41
C SER A 4 -31.69 13.18 5.50
N VAL A 5 -31.40 12.40 4.46
CA VAL A 5 -30.08 11.80 4.24
C VAL A 5 -29.08 12.95 4.12
N SER A 6 -28.21 13.07 5.11
CA SER A 6 -27.00 13.87 5.02
C SER A 6 -26.11 13.20 3.97
N LEU A 7 -25.89 13.89 2.86
CA LEU A 7 -24.85 13.55 1.89
C LEU A 7 -23.62 14.34 2.31
N LEU A 8 -22.75 13.78 3.16
CA LEU A 8 -21.39 14.30 3.24
C LEU A 8 -20.55 13.71 2.12
N SER A 9 -19.97 14.63 1.35
CA SER A 9 -18.90 14.35 0.40
C SER A 9 -17.62 14.84 1.04
N MET A 10 -16.72 13.89 1.36
CA MET A 10 -15.35 14.19 1.79
C MET A 10 -14.46 14.25 0.56
N LYS A 11 -13.69 15.33 0.41
CA LYS A 11 -12.72 15.48 -0.67
C LYS A 11 -11.33 15.81 -0.15
N LYS A 12 -10.34 15.00 -0.51
CA LYS A 12 -8.97 15.14 -0.02
C LYS A 12 -7.94 14.66 -1.04
N SER A 13 -6.79 15.32 -1.04
CA SER A 13 -5.65 14.98 -1.90
C SER A 13 -4.56 14.32 -1.05
N TYR A 14 -4.08 13.16 -1.50
CA TYR A 14 -3.10 12.35 -0.79
C TYR A 14 -1.79 12.25 -1.58
N LYS A 15 -0.68 12.20 -0.84
CA LYS A 15 0.60 11.74 -1.38
C LYS A 15 0.52 10.22 -1.60
N LEU A 16 1.10 9.74 -2.70
CA LEU A 16 1.12 8.32 -3.05
C LEU A 16 2.23 7.60 -2.27
N PRO A 17 1.91 6.62 -1.40
CA PRO A 17 2.92 5.73 -0.83
C PRO A 17 3.30 4.64 -1.84
N ILE A 18 4.59 4.35 -1.93
CA ILE A 18 5.16 3.37 -2.85
C ILE A 18 6.10 2.47 -2.04
N PRO A 19 5.77 1.18 -1.83
CA PRO A 19 6.70 0.21 -1.28
C PRO A 19 7.95 0.13 -2.15
N LEU A 20 9.12 0.42 -1.58
CA LEU A 20 10.40 0.41 -2.27
C LEU A 20 11.30 -0.74 -1.89
N LEU A 21 11.22 -1.32 -0.69
CA LEU A 21 12.02 -2.48 -0.30
C LEU A 21 11.21 -3.35 0.66
N GLY A 22 11.51 -4.64 0.67
CA GLY A 22 10.80 -5.63 1.47
C GLY A 22 9.89 -6.50 0.62
N LEU A 23 9.86 -7.78 0.96
CA LEU A 23 9.03 -8.79 0.33
C LEU A 23 7.99 -9.30 1.35
N PRO A 24 6.70 -9.27 1.01
CA PRO A 24 5.65 -9.85 1.83
C PRO A 24 5.78 -11.37 1.76
N LEU A 25 5.80 -11.99 2.93
CA LEU A 25 5.81 -13.44 3.06
C LEU A 25 4.73 -13.81 4.06
N LYS A 26 3.94 -14.83 3.72
CA LYS A 26 2.79 -15.21 4.52
C LYS A 26 3.23 -15.58 5.93
N GLY A 27 2.56 -14.99 6.94
CA GLY A 27 2.85 -15.23 8.36
C GLY A 27 4.19 -14.66 8.85
N ARG A 28 4.82 -13.74 8.12
CA ARG A 28 6.10 -13.13 8.51
C ARG A 28 6.05 -11.61 8.38
N HIS A 29 6.26 -10.94 9.51
CA HIS A 29 6.38 -9.48 9.55
C HIS A 29 7.80 -9.02 9.22
N ASN A 30 8.07 -8.85 7.93
CA ASN A 30 9.33 -8.29 7.44
C ASN A 30 9.28 -6.76 7.45
N PRO A 31 10.41 -6.08 7.70
CA PRO A 31 10.49 -4.64 7.52
C PRO A 31 10.31 -4.25 6.06
N ILE A 32 9.56 -3.17 5.83
CA ILE A 32 9.18 -2.63 4.52
C ILE A 32 9.57 -1.16 4.49
N LEU A 33 10.31 -0.76 3.46
CA LEU A 33 10.55 0.66 3.17
C LEU A 33 9.44 1.15 2.26
N VAL A 34 8.76 2.21 2.66
CA VAL A 34 7.77 2.92 1.84
C VAL A 34 8.28 4.32 1.56
N ALA A 35 8.38 4.68 0.28
CA ALA A 35 8.60 6.06 -0.13
C ALA A 35 7.26 6.77 -0.32
N LEU A 36 7.15 7.98 0.19
CA LEU A 36 6.00 8.82 -0.01
C LEU A 36 6.29 9.85 -1.11
N SER A 37 5.34 10.09 -2.02
CA SER A 37 5.51 11.13 -3.03
C SER A 37 5.67 12.50 -2.38
N SER A 38 6.50 13.35 -2.99
CA SER A 38 6.79 14.71 -2.50
C SER A 38 5.57 15.63 -2.55
N THR A 39 4.69 15.42 -3.53
CA THR A 39 3.45 16.17 -3.73
C THR A 39 2.24 15.24 -3.72
N PRO A 40 1.03 15.74 -3.42
CA PRO A 40 -0.19 14.95 -3.57
C PRO A 40 -0.41 14.55 -5.03
N LEU A 41 -0.62 13.26 -5.26
CA LEU A 41 -0.80 12.67 -6.59
C LEU A 41 -2.15 11.95 -6.76
N VAL A 42 -2.87 11.70 -5.67
CA VAL A 42 -4.17 11.01 -5.71
C VAL A 42 -5.22 11.90 -5.08
N ASP A 43 -6.17 12.33 -5.88
CA ASP A 43 -7.32 13.13 -5.46
C ASP A 43 -8.49 12.15 -5.24
N VAL A 44 -9.09 12.16 -4.05
CA VAL A 44 -10.17 11.24 -3.65
C VAL A 44 -11.38 12.02 -3.18
N GLU A 45 -12.54 11.54 -3.60
CA GLU A 45 -13.86 12.01 -3.18
C GLU A 45 -14.68 10.80 -2.73
N VAL A 46 -15.19 10.86 -1.50
CA VAL A 46 -15.99 9.80 -0.88
C VAL A 46 -17.34 10.38 -0.48
N GLU A 47 -18.40 9.79 -1.00
CA GLU A 47 -19.76 10.01 -0.53
C GLU A 47 -20.20 8.79 0.28
N VAL A 48 -20.75 9.02 1.47
CA VAL A 48 -21.29 7.98 2.34
C VAL A 48 -22.78 8.22 2.59
N GLU A 49 -23.58 7.17 2.47
CA GLU A 49 -25.01 7.21 2.75
C GLU A 49 -25.45 5.95 3.51
N GLU A 50 -26.47 6.08 4.35
CA GLU A 50 -27.17 4.91 4.89
C GLU A 50 -27.88 4.14 3.78
N SER A 51 -27.92 2.82 3.89
CA SER A 51 -28.52 1.96 2.88
C SER A 51 -29.20 0.73 3.48
N ASN A 52 -29.89 -0.04 2.64
CA ASN A 52 -30.49 -1.31 3.07
C ASN A 52 -29.50 -2.48 3.09
N ALA A 53 -28.35 -2.33 2.42
CA ALA A 53 -27.32 -3.36 2.28
C ALA A 53 -25.98 -2.71 1.97
N PRO A 54 -24.86 -3.19 2.57
CA PRO A 54 -23.56 -2.60 2.35
C PRO A 54 -23.19 -2.66 0.87
N SER A 55 -22.64 -1.56 0.36
CA SER A 55 -22.20 -1.50 -1.03
C SER A 55 -21.13 -0.45 -1.22
N VAL A 56 -20.23 -0.71 -2.16
CA VAL A 56 -19.24 0.27 -2.62
C VAL A 56 -19.26 0.33 -4.13
N SER A 57 -19.25 1.55 -4.66
CA SER A 57 -19.00 1.81 -6.07
C SER A 57 -17.70 2.59 -6.18
N VAL A 58 -16.79 2.13 -7.04
CA VAL A 58 -15.48 2.75 -7.23
C VAL A 58 -15.37 3.19 -8.68
N ASN A 59 -15.08 4.46 -8.89
CA ASN A 59 -14.80 5.01 -10.20
C ASN A 59 -13.50 5.79 -10.13
N GLY A 60 -12.45 5.26 -10.74
CA GLY A 60 -11.18 5.96 -10.77
C GLY A 60 -10.36 5.76 -12.02
N GLU A 61 -9.43 6.69 -12.22
CA GLU A 61 -8.51 6.71 -13.33
C GLU A 61 -7.07 6.84 -12.81
N PRO A 62 -6.20 5.83 -13.04
CA PRO A 62 -6.46 4.52 -13.65
C PRO A 62 -7.41 3.64 -12.84
N ARG A 63 -8.02 2.61 -13.46
CA ARG A 63 -8.93 1.66 -12.78
C ARG A 63 -8.18 0.86 -11.70
N LEU A 64 -8.84 0.66 -10.56
CA LEU A 64 -8.28 -0.09 -9.43
C LEU A 64 -8.08 -1.58 -9.76
N GLY A 65 -8.90 -2.11 -10.68
CA GLY A 65 -8.88 -3.51 -11.09
C GLY A 65 -9.70 -4.40 -10.16
N TRP A 66 -10.08 -5.58 -10.65
CA TRP A 66 -11.06 -6.44 -9.97
C TRP A 66 -10.59 -6.90 -8.57
N ARG A 67 -9.29 -7.12 -8.37
CA ARG A 67 -8.73 -7.53 -7.07
C ARG A 67 -8.85 -6.41 -6.04
N GLY A 68 -8.51 -5.19 -6.41
CA GLY A 68 -8.65 -4.04 -5.53
C GLY A 68 -10.11 -3.64 -5.28
N GLU A 69 -10.97 -3.76 -6.29
CA GLU A 69 -12.41 -3.55 -6.13
C GLU A 69 -13.04 -4.59 -5.20
N LEU A 70 -12.65 -5.87 -5.31
CA LEU A 70 -13.09 -6.92 -4.41
C LEU A 70 -12.58 -6.70 -2.99
N ALA A 71 -11.30 -6.35 -2.82
CA ALA A 71 -10.71 -6.02 -1.53
C ALA A 71 -11.41 -4.83 -0.86
N LEU A 72 -11.74 -3.79 -1.62
CA LEU A 72 -12.45 -2.62 -1.08
C LEU A 72 -13.90 -2.96 -0.74
N LYS A 73 -14.54 -3.84 -1.51
CA LYS A 73 -15.87 -4.36 -1.17
C LYS A 73 -15.85 -5.12 0.15
N SER A 74 -14.90 -6.05 0.34
CA SER A 74 -14.76 -6.78 1.61
C SER A 74 -14.51 -5.83 2.78
N PHE A 75 -13.68 -4.80 2.58
CA PHE A 75 -13.43 -3.76 3.58
C PHE A 75 -14.72 -3.02 3.97
N VAL A 76 -15.54 -2.60 2.99
CA VAL A 76 -16.79 -1.88 3.24
C VAL A 76 -17.85 -2.76 3.89
N ASP A 77 -17.93 -4.03 3.49
CA ASP A 77 -18.82 -5.02 4.10
C ASP A 77 -18.51 -5.16 5.60
N GLU A 78 -17.22 -5.24 5.96
CA GLU A 78 -16.76 -5.35 7.35
C GLU A 78 -16.89 -4.04 8.14
N LEU A 79 -16.54 -2.90 7.54
CA LEU A 79 -16.76 -1.58 8.14
C LEU A 79 -18.24 -1.38 8.51
N SER A 80 -19.15 -1.72 7.59
CA SER A 80 -20.59 -1.66 7.84
C SER A 80 -21.04 -2.60 8.95
N ALA A 81 -20.46 -3.81 9.01
CA ALA A 81 -20.76 -4.78 10.06
C ALA A 81 -20.34 -4.28 11.45
N ARG A 82 -19.14 -3.69 11.57
CA ARG A 82 -18.63 -3.12 12.82
C ARG A 82 -19.42 -1.93 13.34
N LEU A 83 -19.96 -1.13 12.44
CA LEU A 83 -20.84 -0.01 12.78
C LEU A 83 -22.28 -0.45 13.06
N GLU A 84 -22.59 -1.73 12.86
CA GLU A 84 -23.94 -2.29 12.90
C GLU A 84 -24.92 -1.53 11.98
N GLN A 85 -24.39 -0.95 10.89
CA GLN A 85 -25.11 -0.04 10.01
C GLN A 85 -24.71 -0.29 8.55
N PRO A 86 -25.65 -0.69 7.67
CA PRO A 86 -25.35 -0.89 6.26
C PRO A 86 -25.07 0.44 5.54
N LEU A 87 -23.83 0.65 5.10
CA LEU A 87 -23.43 1.87 4.41
C LEU A 87 -23.25 1.65 2.91
N ARG A 88 -23.64 2.66 2.13
CA ARG A 88 -23.29 2.77 0.71
C ARG A 88 -22.20 3.81 0.55
N PHE A 89 -21.13 3.43 -0.15
CA PHE A 89 -20.05 4.33 -0.52
C PHE A 89 -20.00 4.56 -2.03
N SER A 90 -19.86 5.81 -2.43
CA SER A 90 -19.47 6.20 -3.79
C SER A 90 -18.07 6.82 -3.73
N VAL A 91 -17.09 6.11 -4.27
CA VAL A 91 -15.67 6.49 -4.22
C VAL A 91 -15.23 6.90 -5.62
N TYR A 92 -14.85 8.16 -5.76
CA TYR A 92 -14.24 8.69 -6.98
C TYR A 92 -12.78 9.03 -6.71
N TYR A 93 -11.85 8.62 -7.59
CA TYR A 93 -10.46 9.05 -7.46
C TYR A 93 -9.78 9.31 -8.81
N GLN A 94 -8.83 10.24 -8.80
CA GLN A 94 -7.95 10.51 -9.92
C GLN A 94 -6.50 10.45 -9.46
N ALA A 95 -5.71 9.61 -10.13
CA ALA A 95 -4.32 9.34 -9.78
C ALA A 95 -3.37 9.82 -10.89
N ARG A 96 -2.51 10.77 -10.56
CA ARG A 96 -1.39 11.24 -11.40
C ARG A 96 -0.14 10.35 -11.26
N GLY A 97 -0.30 9.17 -10.69
CA GLY A 97 0.70 8.11 -10.50
C GLY A 97 -0.02 6.94 -9.84
N PHE A 98 0.17 5.72 -10.33
CA PHE A 98 -0.68 4.60 -9.93
C PHE A 98 0.16 3.41 -9.47
N HIS A 99 0.11 3.13 -8.17
CA HIS A 99 0.60 1.90 -7.57
C HIS A 99 -0.56 1.30 -6.76
N VAL A 100 -1.09 0.16 -7.20
CA VAL A 100 -2.38 -0.36 -6.71
C VAL A 100 -2.46 -0.51 -5.19
N ALA A 101 -1.39 -0.99 -4.55
CA ALA A 101 -1.32 -1.11 -3.09
C ALA A 101 -1.36 0.26 -2.39
N GLY A 102 -0.74 1.28 -2.98
CA GLY A 102 -0.70 2.62 -2.42
C GLY A 102 -2.04 3.33 -2.59
N VAL A 103 -2.68 3.17 -3.76
CA VAL A 103 -4.03 3.69 -4.00
C VAL A 103 -5.03 3.01 -3.07
N TYR A 104 -4.98 1.69 -2.90
CA TYR A 104 -5.86 0.98 -1.96
C TYR A 104 -5.70 1.46 -0.51
N ALA A 105 -4.46 1.65 -0.06
CA ALA A 105 -4.18 2.22 1.26
C ALA A 105 -4.79 3.62 1.42
N ILE A 106 -4.69 4.47 0.39
CA ILE A 106 -5.33 5.80 0.37
C ILE A 106 -6.85 5.68 0.45
N LEU A 107 -7.47 4.83 -0.37
CA LEU A 107 -8.93 4.70 -0.41
C LEU A 107 -9.49 4.21 0.93
N THR A 108 -8.84 3.24 1.56
CA THR A 108 -9.28 2.70 2.86
C THR A 108 -9.09 3.71 4.00
N VAL A 109 -8.02 4.50 3.98
CA VAL A 109 -7.86 5.66 4.89
C VAL A 109 -8.99 6.66 4.65
N ALA A 110 -9.26 7.03 3.39
CA ALA A 110 -10.29 7.99 3.04
C ALA A 110 -11.71 7.54 3.45
N LEU A 111 -12.01 6.25 3.34
CA LEU A 111 -13.29 5.67 3.79
C LEU A 111 -13.46 5.80 5.31
N VAL A 112 -12.43 5.50 6.09
CA VAL A 112 -12.46 5.63 7.55
C VAL A 112 -12.60 7.10 7.95
N GLU A 113 -11.85 8.00 7.32
CA GLU A 113 -11.96 9.45 7.54
C GLU A 113 -13.37 9.96 7.25
N ALA A 114 -13.97 9.56 6.11
CA ALA A 114 -15.31 9.99 5.72
C ALA A 114 -16.40 9.51 6.71
N VAL A 115 -16.29 8.27 7.21
CA VAL A 115 -17.21 7.75 8.22
C VAL A 115 -17.04 8.47 9.55
N ALA A 116 -15.80 8.72 9.98
CA ALA A 116 -15.54 9.45 11.22
C ALA A 116 -16.12 10.86 11.15
N GLU A 117 -15.93 11.56 10.03
CA GLU A 117 -16.46 12.89 9.79
C GLU A 117 -18.01 12.91 9.80
N GLU A 118 -18.67 11.98 9.11
CA GLU A 118 -20.14 11.84 9.15
C GLU A 118 -20.66 11.55 10.57
N GLY A 119 -19.94 10.72 11.33
CA GLY A 119 -20.26 10.45 12.73
C GLY A 119 -19.97 11.62 13.69
N GLY A 120 -19.34 12.70 13.20
CA GLY A 120 -18.91 13.84 14.03
C GLY A 120 -17.75 13.51 14.97
N TYR A 121 -16.95 12.50 14.63
CA TYR A 121 -15.76 12.09 15.38
C TYR A 121 -14.49 12.68 14.77
N GLU A 122 -13.65 13.27 15.61
CA GLU A 122 -12.28 13.61 15.26
C GLU A 122 -11.37 12.46 15.67
N MET A 123 -10.72 11.82 14.69
CA MET A 123 -9.76 10.74 14.91
C MET A 123 -8.35 11.24 14.68
N GLU A 124 -7.42 10.86 15.54
CA GLU A 124 -6.00 11.11 15.28
C GLU A 124 -5.57 10.33 14.03
N PRO A 125 -4.64 10.85 13.20
CA PRO A 125 -4.25 10.19 11.96
C PRO A 125 -3.77 8.74 12.16
N VAL A 126 -3.12 8.45 13.30
CA VAL A 126 -2.67 7.10 13.65
C VAL A 126 -3.85 6.17 13.95
N GLU A 127 -4.91 6.66 14.60
CA GLU A 127 -6.13 5.90 14.89
C GLU A 127 -6.89 5.56 13.61
N VAL A 128 -6.88 6.45 12.62
CA VAL A 128 -7.46 6.19 11.29
C VAL A 128 -6.76 5.01 10.62
N ALA A 129 -5.42 4.98 10.64
CA ALA A 129 -4.66 3.86 10.10
C ALA A 129 -4.93 2.56 10.87
N GLU A 130 -4.98 2.61 12.21
CA GLU A 130 -5.28 1.43 13.05
C GLU A 130 -6.67 0.85 12.82
N ALA A 131 -7.68 1.72 12.67
CA ALA A 131 -9.02 1.31 12.33
C ALA A 131 -9.04 0.60 10.97
N ALA A 132 -8.38 1.17 9.96
CA ALA A 132 -8.28 0.56 8.63
C ALA A 132 -7.54 -0.79 8.66
N ASP A 133 -6.40 -0.89 9.35
CA ASP A 133 -5.64 -2.14 9.51
C ASP A 133 -6.51 -3.22 10.18
N SER A 134 -7.28 -2.83 11.19
CA SER A 134 -8.17 -3.73 11.92
C SER A 134 -9.34 -4.22 11.05
N ILE A 135 -9.91 -3.38 10.19
CA ILE A 135 -10.98 -3.77 9.26
C ILE A 135 -10.44 -4.74 8.19
N ASP A 136 -9.25 -4.48 7.65
CA ASP A 136 -8.59 -5.38 6.68
C ASP A 136 -8.35 -6.79 7.25
N TRP A 137 -7.99 -6.87 8.53
CA TRP A 137 -7.80 -8.14 9.24
C TRP A 137 -9.08 -8.99 9.17
N ASP A 138 -10.22 -8.41 9.56
CA ASP A 138 -11.50 -9.12 9.56
C ASP A 138 -12.02 -9.37 8.13
N ALA A 139 -11.73 -8.46 7.19
CA ALA A 139 -12.05 -8.63 5.77
C ALA A 139 -11.19 -9.69 5.06
N GLY A 140 -10.13 -10.21 5.70
CA GLY A 140 -9.21 -11.18 5.11
C GLY A 140 -8.29 -10.59 4.03
N VAL A 141 -8.04 -9.28 4.07
CA VAL A 141 -7.17 -8.52 3.14
C VAL A 141 -5.86 -8.11 3.82
N GLU A 142 -5.61 -8.59 5.04
CA GLU A 142 -4.43 -8.22 5.83
C GLU A 142 -3.10 -8.42 5.09
N LEU A 143 -2.40 -7.32 4.85
CA LEU A 143 -1.14 -7.27 4.12
C LEU A 143 -0.23 -6.20 4.71
N ASP A 144 0.89 -6.60 5.33
CA ASP A 144 1.80 -5.69 6.05
C ASP A 144 2.29 -4.48 5.26
N TYR A 145 2.37 -4.57 3.92
CA TYR A 145 2.77 -3.44 3.08
C TYR A 145 1.63 -2.43 2.86
N ILE A 146 0.37 -2.85 2.98
CA ILE A 146 -0.78 -1.93 3.02
C ILE A 146 -0.75 -1.17 4.34
N ASP A 147 -0.55 -1.86 5.47
CA ASP A 147 -0.36 -1.23 6.78
C ASP A 147 0.79 -0.21 6.72
N ALA A 148 1.94 -0.60 6.14
CA ALA A 148 3.07 0.30 5.92
C ALA A 148 2.71 1.54 5.09
N CYS A 149 1.96 1.36 3.98
CA CYS A 149 1.49 2.46 3.15
C CYS A 149 0.56 3.41 3.92
N ARG A 150 -0.38 2.88 4.71
CA ARG A 150 -1.27 3.68 5.56
C ARG A 150 -0.49 4.48 6.59
N ARG A 151 0.48 3.86 7.27
CA ARG A 151 1.37 4.57 8.21
C ARG A 151 2.16 5.67 7.53
N ALA A 152 2.66 5.45 6.33
CA ALA A 152 3.37 6.49 5.56
C ALA A 152 2.45 7.68 5.22
N ILE A 153 1.20 7.41 4.83
CA ILE A 153 0.19 8.44 4.55
C ILE A 153 -0.08 9.30 5.79
N VAL A 154 -0.44 8.67 6.91
CA VAL A 154 -0.89 9.39 8.12
C VAL A 154 0.26 10.09 8.87
N LEU A 155 1.49 9.59 8.72
CA LEU A 155 2.69 10.25 9.24
C LEU A 155 3.29 11.30 8.29
N GLU A 156 2.72 11.41 7.08
CA GLU A 156 3.15 12.27 5.98
C GLU A 156 4.65 12.19 5.64
N SER A 157 5.23 10.99 5.79
CA SER A 157 6.67 10.77 5.67
C SER A 157 6.97 9.43 5.00
N SER A 158 8.09 9.35 4.28
CA SER A 158 8.69 8.07 3.90
C SER A 158 9.14 7.34 5.18
N ILE A 159 8.89 6.03 5.26
CA ILE A 159 9.12 5.26 6.49
C ILE A 159 9.74 3.90 6.22
N ILE A 160 10.44 3.38 7.23
CA ILE A 160 10.71 1.95 7.39
C ILE A 160 9.73 1.44 8.45
N PHE A 161 8.90 0.47 8.07
CA PHE A 161 7.82 -0.06 8.90
C PHE A 161 7.99 -1.56 9.10
N ARG A 162 7.68 -2.04 10.32
CA ARG A 162 7.48 -3.45 10.60
C ARG A 162 6.32 -3.58 11.56
N LYS A 163 5.38 -4.48 11.27
CA LYS A 163 4.19 -4.68 12.11
C LYS A 163 4.57 -4.99 13.55
N GLY A 164 3.93 -4.29 14.49
CA GLY A 164 4.21 -4.36 15.93
C GLY A 164 5.38 -3.50 16.41
N GLU A 165 6.03 -2.73 15.53
CA GLU A 165 7.11 -1.80 15.86
C GLU A 165 6.75 -0.36 15.45
N GLU A 166 7.36 0.62 16.10
CA GLU A 166 7.17 2.04 15.77
C GLU A 166 7.83 2.37 14.42
N PRO A 167 7.16 3.09 13.49
CA PRO A 167 7.74 3.44 12.21
C PRO A 167 8.97 4.34 12.33
N ILE A 168 10.02 4.05 11.56
CA ILE A 168 11.21 4.91 11.48
C ILE A 168 11.05 5.84 10.28
N LYS A 169 10.93 7.16 10.54
CA LYS A 169 10.88 8.18 9.50
C LYS A 169 12.23 8.30 8.78
N VAL A 170 12.20 8.38 7.46
CA VAL A 170 13.37 8.57 6.61
C VAL A 170 13.10 9.69 5.61
N SER A 171 14.14 10.40 5.17
CA SER A 171 14.03 11.35 4.07
C SER A 171 14.63 10.75 2.81
N LEU A 172 13.82 10.71 1.75
CA LEU A 172 14.21 10.24 0.43
C LEU A 172 14.23 11.38 -0.59
N ALA A 173 14.22 12.63 -0.12
CA ALA A 173 14.22 13.84 -0.94
C ALA A 173 15.27 13.81 -2.06
N GLY A 174 14.87 14.27 -3.25
CA GLY A 174 15.70 14.23 -4.45
C GLY A 174 15.73 12.87 -5.15
N GLY A 175 14.99 11.89 -4.62
CA GLY A 175 14.74 10.62 -5.27
C GLY A 175 13.65 10.67 -6.32
N LYS A 176 13.78 9.80 -7.32
CA LYS A 176 12.81 9.63 -8.41
C LYS A 176 12.53 8.16 -8.63
N VAL A 177 11.24 7.84 -8.66
CA VAL A 177 10.73 6.49 -8.84
C VAL A 177 9.91 6.44 -10.12
N GLU A 178 10.15 5.44 -10.96
CA GLU A 178 9.33 5.16 -12.15
C GLU A 178 8.42 3.96 -11.87
N LEU A 179 7.14 4.08 -12.23
CA LEU A 179 6.13 3.03 -12.10
C LEU A 179 5.92 2.35 -13.46
N VAL A 180 6.20 1.05 -13.56
CA VAL A 180 6.26 0.31 -14.83
C VAL A 180 5.00 -0.51 -15.12
N GLY A 181 4.20 -0.81 -14.09
CA GLY A 181 2.94 -1.55 -14.21
C GLY A 181 2.93 -2.83 -13.40
N GLU A 182 1.94 -3.69 -13.66
CA GLU A 182 1.66 -4.89 -12.87
C GLU A 182 1.90 -6.18 -13.63
N GLU A 183 2.35 -7.21 -12.92
CA GLU A 183 2.41 -8.58 -13.37
C GLU A 183 1.63 -9.48 -12.39
N GLU A 184 0.88 -10.43 -12.91
CA GLU A 184 0.18 -11.39 -12.06
C GLU A 184 1.19 -12.32 -11.38
N LEU A 185 0.96 -12.61 -10.10
CA LEU A 185 1.71 -13.67 -9.42
C LEU A 185 1.32 -15.00 -10.07
N GLY A 186 2.31 -15.83 -10.39
CA GLY A 186 2.10 -17.17 -10.91
C GLY A 186 1.56 -18.13 -9.84
N ASP A 187 1.38 -19.39 -10.23
CA ASP A 187 1.06 -20.45 -9.28
C ASP A 187 2.13 -20.53 -8.19
N VAL A 188 1.66 -20.60 -6.94
CA VAL A 188 2.48 -20.49 -5.74
C VAL A 188 3.44 -21.67 -5.63
N ILE A 189 4.71 -21.46 -5.96
CA ILE A 189 5.80 -22.43 -5.69
C ILE A 189 6.08 -22.49 -4.17
N GLU A 190 5.61 -21.51 -3.40
CA GLU A 190 5.73 -21.45 -1.93
C GLU A 190 5.26 -22.74 -1.23
N GLU A 191 4.17 -23.37 -1.70
CA GLU A 191 3.68 -24.63 -1.13
C GLU A 191 4.64 -25.82 -1.40
N GLU A 192 5.45 -25.74 -2.46
CA GLU A 192 6.39 -26.78 -2.86
C GLU A 192 7.77 -26.67 -2.18
N LEU A 193 8.15 -25.48 -1.71
CA LEU A 193 9.50 -25.20 -1.19
C LEU A 193 9.75 -25.75 0.23
N GLY A 194 8.71 -26.16 0.96
CA GLY A 194 8.81 -26.62 2.34
C GLY A 194 9.18 -25.51 3.34
N GLU A 195 8.84 -25.74 4.62
CA GLU A 195 8.92 -24.72 5.67
C GLU A 195 10.35 -24.20 5.94
N GLU A 196 11.35 -25.06 5.78
CA GLU A 196 12.75 -24.75 6.06
C GLU A 196 13.32 -23.72 5.05
N ILE A 197 13.06 -23.93 3.75
CA ILE A 197 13.48 -23.00 2.70
C ILE A 197 12.71 -21.69 2.85
N HIS A 198 11.39 -21.77 3.07
CA HIS A 198 10.58 -20.57 3.30
C HIS A 198 11.11 -19.72 4.46
N THR A 199 11.49 -20.36 5.58
CA THR A 199 12.06 -19.68 6.74
C THR A 199 13.44 -19.07 6.42
N ALA A 200 14.29 -19.75 5.67
CA ALA A 200 15.59 -19.24 5.26
C ALA A 200 15.46 -18.01 4.35
N LEU A 201 14.58 -18.07 3.33
CA LEU A 201 14.30 -16.95 2.44
C LEU A 201 13.70 -15.77 3.20
N SER A 202 12.76 -16.03 4.12
CA SER A 202 12.16 -15.00 4.97
C SER A 202 13.19 -14.25 5.80
N ARG A 203 14.09 -14.99 6.47
CA ARG A 203 15.17 -14.37 7.24
C ARG A 203 16.09 -13.55 6.37
N LEU A 204 16.38 -14.02 5.16
CA LEU A 204 17.27 -13.32 4.26
C LEU A 204 16.68 -11.98 3.78
N VAL A 205 15.38 -11.94 3.46
CA VAL A 205 14.65 -10.69 3.16
C VAL A 205 14.65 -9.75 4.35
N GLY A 206 14.23 -10.24 5.53
CA GLY A 206 14.13 -9.39 6.71
C GLY A 206 15.48 -8.81 7.11
N LEU A 207 16.54 -9.62 7.05
CA LEU A 207 17.91 -9.19 7.35
C LEU A 207 18.44 -8.20 6.29
N SER A 208 18.11 -8.36 5.01
CA SER A 208 18.62 -7.46 3.98
C SER A 208 18.10 -6.04 4.20
N VAL A 209 16.79 -5.88 4.39
CA VAL A 209 16.19 -4.57 4.67
C VAL A 209 16.68 -4.01 6.00
N ALA A 210 16.79 -4.82 7.05
CA ALA A 210 17.33 -4.38 8.33
C ALA A 210 18.79 -3.89 8.21
N VAL A 211 19.64 -4.58 7.45
CA VAL A 211 21.04 -4.17 7.22
C VAL A 211 21.11 -2.86 6.42
N TRP A 212 20.23 -2.69 5.44
CA TRP A 212 20.19 -1.47 4.62
C TRP A 212 19.59 -0.27 5.36
N SER A 213 18.66 -0.53 6.30
CA SER A 213 17.91 0.51 7.02
C SER A 213 18.80 1.59 7.62
N ARG A 214 19.91 1.21 8.26
CA ARG A 214 20.85 2.16 8.86
C ARG A 214 21.45 3.12 7.84
N GLY A 215 21.89 2.58 6.69
CA GLY A 215 22.43 3.39 5.60
C GLY A 215 21.39 4.34 5.03
N ILE A 216 20.14 3.88 4.91
CA ILE A 216 19.01 4.68 4.41
C ILE A 216 18.65 5.80 5.40
N VAL A 217 18.62 5.53 6.70
CA VAL A 217 18.40 6.55 7.73
C VAL A 217 19.51 7.61 7.70
N GLU A 218 20.77 7.20 7.54
CA GLU A 218 21.92 8.10 7.57
C GLU A 218 22.12 8.90 6.27
N LYS A 219 21.83 8.31 5.10
CA LYS A 219 22.18 8.88 3.78
C LYS A 219 20.99 9.04 2.82
N GLY A 220 19.78 8.67 3.24
CA GLY A 220 18.56 8.82 2.45
C GLY A 220 18.63 8.13 1.08
N TRP A 221 18.23 8.86 0.05
CA TRP A 221 18.18 8.36 -1.34
C TRP A 221 19.53 7.90 -1.90
N GLU A 222 20.65 8.48 -1.46
CA GLU A 222 21.98 8.06 -1.90
C GLU A 222 22.27 6.60 -1.50
N ALA A 223 21.85 6.21 -0.29
CA ALA A 223 21.96 4.81 0.13
C ALA A 223 21.11 3.90 -0.75
N ILE A 224 19.87 4.30 -1.08
CA ILE A 224 18.98 3.55 -1.98
C ILE A 224 19.66 3.32 -3.33
N ARG A 225 20.20 4.36 -3.96
CA ARG A 225 20.96 4.23 -5.23
C ARG A 225 22.12 3.25 -5.12
N SER A 226 22.87 3.31 -4.02
CA SER A 226 24.04 2.45 -3.82
C SER A 226 23.69 0.97 -3.65
N ILE A 227 22.53 0.66 -3.06
CA ILE A 227 22.10 -0.72 -2.80
C ILE A 227 21.15 -1.26 -3.87
N TRP A 228 20.56 -0.41 -4.71
CA TRP A 228 19.47 -0.78 -5.60
C TRP A 228 19.78 -2.00 -6.45
N ARG A 229 20.96 -2.03 -7.10
CA ARG A 229 21.37 -3.17 -7.93
C ARG A 229 21.40 -4.49 -7.15
N LEU A 230 21.83 -4.46 -5.89
CA LEU A 230 21.85 -5.64 -5.03
C LEU A 230 20.42 -6.01 -4.59
N ALA A 231 19.63 -5.02 -4.18
CA ALA A 231 18.24 -5.19 -3.78
C ALA A 231 17.38 -5.76 -4.90
N SER A 232 17.44 -5.18 -6.10
CA SER A 232 16.72 -5.68 -7.29
C SER A 232 17.08 -7.11 -7.60
N ARG A 233 18.37 -7.48 -7.59
CA ARG A 233 18.79 -8.87 -7.85
C ARG A 233 18.22 -9.84 -6.82
N LEU A 234 18.26 -9.45 -5.55
CA LEU A 234 17.77 -10.28 -4.47
C LEU A 234 16.24 -10.43 -4.55
N GLU A 235 15.52 -9.32 -4.51
CA GLU A 235 14.05 -9.33 -4.45
C GLU A 235 13.44 -9.90 -5.73
N ASN A 236 13.96 -9.57 -6.93
CA ASN A 236 13.45 -10.18 -8.17
C ASN A 236 13.70 -11.69 -8.21
N GLY A 237 14.85 -12.15 -7.71
CA GLY A 237 15.15 -13.58 -7.59
C GLY A 237 14.19 -14.29 -6.64
N LEU A 238 13.77 -13.62 -5.57
CA LEU A 238 12.78 -14.14 -4.63
C LEU A 238 11.37 -14.12 -5.22
N TYR A 239 10.96 -13.06 -5.92
CA TYR A 239 9.69 -13.04 -6.64
C TYR A 239 9.60 -14.18 -7.66
N TYR A 240 10.68 -14.43 -8.40
CA TYR A 240 10.75 -15.56 -9.31
C TYR A 240 10.67 -16.90 -8.58
N ALA A 241 11.42 -17.07 -7.49
CA ALA A 241 11.49 -18.34 -6.76
C ALA A 241 10.19 -18.68 -6.01
N LEU A 242 9.49 -17.69 -5.46
CA LEU A 242 8.31 -17.88 -4.62
C LEU A 242 7.00 -17.80 -5.41
N PHE A 243 6.95 -16.91 -6.41
CA PHE A 243 5.73 -16.56 -7.12
C PHE A 243 5.82 -16.79 -8.63
N GLY A 244 6.94 -17.33 -9.14
CA GLY A 244 7.11 -17.62 -10.57
C GLY A 244 7.15 -16.40 -11.50
N VAL A 245 7.23 -15.18 -10.97
CA VAL A 245 7.19 -13.94 -11.75
C VAL A 245 8.53 -13.69 -12.43
N ALA A 246 8.53 -13.48 -13.74
CA ALA A 246 9.76 -13.25 -14.48
C ALA A 246 10.43 -11.94 -14.01
N PRO A 247 11.77 -11.85 -13.93
CA PRO A 247 12.42 -10.60 -13.55
C PRO A 247 12.04 -9.44 -14.49
N PRO A 248 11.83 -8.22 -13.96
CA PRO A 248 11.51 -7.05 -14.76
C PRO A 248 12.74 -6.56 -15.55
N PRO A 249 12.60 -5.54 -16.42
CA PRO A 249 13.72 -4.93 -17.13
C PRO A 249 14.88 -4.51 -16.21
N GLU A 250 16.09 -4.45 -16.78
CA GLU A 250 17.28 -4.04 -16.03
C GLU A 250 17.10 -2.65 -15.43
N GLY A 251 17.50 -2.48 -14.16
CA GLY A 251 17.30 -1.24 -13.40
C GLY A 251 15.98 -1.17 -12.63
N CYS A 252 15.09 -2.16 -12.80
CA CYS A 252 13.81 -2.24 -12.12
C CYS A 252 13.74 -3.43 -11.15
N LYS A 253 12.72 -3.42 -10.30
CA LYS A 253 12.39 -4.53 -9.42
C LYS A 253 10.91 -4.65 -9.17
N TRP A 254 10.52 -5.83 -8.71
CA TRP A 254 9.17 -6.07 -8.23
C TRP A 254 8.97 -5.55 -6.81
N THR A 255 7.81 -4.96 -6.57
CA THR A 255 7.28 -4.53 -5.29
C THR A 255 5.87 -5.11 -5.11
N PRO A 256 5.34 -5.15 -3.87
CA PRO A 256 4.02 -5.74 -3.65
C PRO A 256 2.89 -4.89 -4.25
N GLY A 257 2.04 -5.50 -5.07
CA GLY A 257 0.75 -4.96 -5.52
C GLY A 257 -0.42 -5.45 -4.65
N LEU A 258 -1.60 -5.70 -5.20
CA LEU A 258 -2.70 -6.40 -4.51
C LEU A 258 -2.84 -7.81 -5.08
N GLN A 259 -2.12 -8.76 -4.47
CA GLN A 259 -1.92 -10.11 -5.04
C GLN A 259 -1.32 -10.08 -6.46
N THR A 260 -0.55 -9.04 -6.75
CA THR A 260 0.22 -8.81 -7.99
C THR A 260 1.64 -8.39 -7.61
N ALA A 261 2.57 -8.50 -8.55
CA ALA A 261 3.86 -7.83 -8.49
C ALA A 261 3.76 -6.49 -9.24
N PHE A 262 4.28 -5.41 -8.67
CA PHE A 262 4.29 -4.09 -9.29
C PHE A 262 5.73 -3.69 -9.63
N GLY A 263 5.98 -3.26 -10.86
CA GLY A 263 7.30 -2.91 -11.36
C GLY A 263 7.68 -1.49 -10.96
N VAL A 264 8.83 -1.35 -10.30
CA VAL A 264 9.38 -0.07 -9.85
C VAL A 264 10.84 0.06 -10.29
N CYS A 265 11.21 1.21 -10.87
CA CYS A 265 12.60 1.54 -11.18
C CYS A 265 13.04 2.82 -10.47
N ILE A 266 14.34 3.00 -10.30
CA ILE A 266 14.92 4.28 -9.85
C ILE A 266 15.83 4.84 -10.93
N ASP A 267 15.84 6.16 -11.05
CA ASP A 267 16.73 6.89 -11.97
C ASP A 267 16.69 6.41 -13.45
N VAL A 268 15.60 5.75 -13.87
CA VAL A 268 15.30 5.41 -15.27
C VAL A 268 14.36 6.49 -15.84
N GLY A 269 14.57 6.85 -17.11
CA GLY A 269 14.06 8.10 -17.71
C GLY A 269 13.09 7.91 -18.88
N GLU A 270 12.49 6.74 -19.04
CA GLU A 270 11.64 6.46 -20.21
C GLU A 270 10.13 6.54 -19.93
N GLY A 271 9.70 6.47 -18.66
CA GLY A 271 8.28 6.55 -18.26
C GLY A 271 7.94 7.67 -17.27
N GLN A 272 6.77 7.55 -16.63
CA GLN A 272 6.26 8.54 -15.68
C GLN A 272 7.02 8.44 -14.34
N THR A 273 7.80 9.48 -14.04
CA THR A 273 8.58 9.56 -12.81
C THR A 273 7.86 10.31 -11.70
N ILE A 274 7.95 9.80 -10.47
CA ILE A 274 7.42 10.38 -9.24
C ILE A 274 8.59 10.82 -8.35
N ASP A 275 8.60 12.10 -7.97
CA ASP A 275 9.54 12.63 -6.98
C ASP A 275 9.10 12.22 -5.56
N VAL A 276 10.03 11.71 -4.74
CA VAL A 276 9.76 11.23 -3.37
C VAL A 276 10.31 12.17 -2.28
N ALA A 277 9.71 12.13 -1.09
CA ALA A 277 10.01 12.98 0.08
C ALA A 277 11.04 12.36 1.05
#